data_AF-A0A839QP05-F1
#
_entry.id   AF-A0A839QP05-F1
#
_cell.length_a   1.000
_cell.length_b   1.000
_cell.length_c   1.000
_cell.angle_alpha   90.00
_cell.angle_beta   90.00
_cell.angle_gamma   90.00
#
_symmetry.space_group_name_H-M   'P 1'
#
loop_
_entity.id
_entity.type
_entity.pdbx_description
1 polymer ?
#
loop_
_entity_poly.entity_id
_entity_poly.type
_entity_poly.pdbx_seq_one_letter_code
_entity_poly.pdbx_strand_id
1 'polypeptide(L)'
;MLTGFNARWYEWGLCDIEEMLEGAHLNRLGLPLHYVGHGFGGFVEYLRVASRRVHRILTVGSQRTYWHDYAPGSRRASWPRQHLMIPIVTATNGYFPVKRFRLEGLPRGVALDWARSRRDFMAVASSKERESMRAHQTVLTARILEVAPHQ
;
A
#
# COMPACT_ATOMS: atom_id res chain seq x y z
N MET A 1 2.85 -17.31 10.01
CA MET A 1 3.73 -16.58 10.96
C MET A 1 4.47 -15.51 10.17
N LEU A 2 4.38 -14.23 10.55
CA LEU A 2 5.10 -13.14 9.84
C LEU A 2 6.51 -12.89 10.40
N THR A 3 6.84 -13.51 11.54
CA THR A 3 8.16 -13.45 12.14
C THR A 3 9.18 -14.07 11.17
N GLY A 4 10.15 -13.27 10.70
CA GLY A 4 11.15 -13.70 9.72
C GLY A 4 10.77 -13.49 8.26
N PHE A 5 9.51 -13.12 7.96
CA PHE A 5 9.11 -12.73 6.61
C PHE A 5 9.56 -11.29 6.34
N ASN A 6 10.57 -11.14 5.48
CA ASN A 6 11.12 -9.85 5.10
C ASN A 6 10.58 -9.44 3.73
N ALA A 7 9.50 -8.65 3.74
CA ALA A 7 8.97 -8.01 2.56
C ALA A 7 8.97 -6.49 2.76
N ARG A 8 9.27 -5.75 1.70
CA ARG A 8 9.09 -4.30 1.61
C ARG A 8 7.64 -3.99 1.22
N TRP A 9 7.22 -2.75 1.46
CA TRP A 9 5.83 -2.34 1.22
C TRP A 9 5.36 -2.60 -0.22
N TYR A 10 6.26 -2.39 -1.20
CA TYR A 10 5.97 -2.56 -2.61
C TYR A 10 5.95 -4.03 -3.00
N GLU A 11 6.87 -4.87 -2.51
CA GLU A 11 6.85 -6.32 -2.77
C GLU A 11 5.55 -6.95 -2.27
N TRP A 12 5.13 -6.55 -1.07
CA TRP A 12 3.91 -7.05 -0.45
C TRP A 12 2.65 -6.65 -1.22
N GLY A 13 2.55 -5.41 -1.70
CA GLY A 13 1.37 -5.00 -2.48
C GLY A 13 1.41 -5.42 -3.95
N LEU A 14 2.58 -5.38 -4.59
CA LEU A 14 2.75 -5.67 -6.03
C LEU A 14 2.46 -7.13 -6.39
N CYS A 15 2.89 -8.08 -5.55
CA CYS A 15 2.67 -9.50 -5.82
C CYS A 15 1.22 -9.88 -5.54
N ASP A 16 0.71 -9.55 -4.35
CA ASP A 16 -0.61 -9.96 -3.89
C ASP A 16 -1.73 -9.37 -4.77
N ILE A 17 -1.64 -8.09 -5.16
CA ILE A 17 -2.66 -7.45 -6.01
C ILE A 17 -2.61 -8.02 -7.43
N GLU A 18 -1.43 -8.26 -7.99
CA GLU A 18 -1.31 -8.84 -9.34
C GLU A 18 -1.90 -10.24 -9.40
N GLU A 19 -1.56 -11.12 -8.44
CA GLU A 19 -2.11 -12.47 -8.36
C GLU A 19 -3.63 -12.46 -8.16
N MET A 20 -4.14 -11.57 -7.30
CA MET A 20 -5.58 -11.41 -7.10
C MET A 20 -6.30 -10.98 -8.39
N LEU A 21 -5.73 -10.03 -9.14
CA LEU A 21 -6.33 -9.54 -10.38
C LEU A 21 -6.32 -10.61 -11.48
N GLU A 22 -5.21 -11.34 -11.65
CA GLU A 22 -5.15 -12.47 -12.60
C GLU A 22 -6.15 -13.57 -12.20
N GLY A 23 -6.21 -13.93 -10.92
CA GLY A 23 -7.18 -14.90 -10.42
C GLY A 23 -8.64 -14.47 -10.64
N ALA A 24 -8.97 -13.21 -10.39
CA ALA A 24 -10.31 -12.68 -10.64
C ALA A 24 -10.69 -12.72 -12.13
N HIS A 25 -9.73 -12.39 -13.01
CA HIS A 25 -9.93 -12.44 -14.45
C HIS A 25 -10.19 -13.87 -14.95
N LEU A 26 -9.36 -14.82 -14.53
CA LEU A 26 -9.49 -16.23 -14.94
C LEU A 26 -10.80 -16.86 -14.47
N ASN A 27 -11.29 -16.49 -13.27
CA ASN A 27 -12.51 -17.04 -12.71
C ASN A 27 -13.80 -16.44 -13.31
N ARG A 28 -13.74 -15.27 -13.96
CA ARG A 28 -14.91 -14.58 -14.53
C ARG A 28 -14.64 -13.98 -15.89
N LEU A 29 -14.32 -14.86 -16.85
CA LEU A 29 -14.14 -14.49 -18.25
C LEU A 29 -15.38 -13.77 -18.80
N GLY A 30 -15.15 -12.61 -19.42
CA GLY A 30 -16.18 -11.82 -20.13
C GLY A 30 -16.87 -10.72 -19.33
N LEU A 31 -16.61 -10.57 -18.02
CA LEU A 31 -17.14 -9.46 -17.22
C LEU A 31 -16.09 -8.35 -17.04
N PRO A 32 -16.51 -7.06 -16.97
CA PRO A 32 -15.59 -5.98 -16.67
C PRO A 32 -15.04 -6.13 -15.24
N LEU A 33 -13.72 -6.11 -15.11
CA LEU A 33 -13.05 -6.18 -13.81
C LEU A 33 -12.99 -4.78 -13.18
N HIS A 34 -13.50 -4.63 -11.97
CA HIS A 34 -13.41 -3.39 -11.19
C HIS A 34 -12.60 -3.64 -9.92
N TYR A 35 -11.72 -2.69 -9.58
CA TYR A 35 -10.87 -2.75 -8.40
C TYR A 35 -11.33 -1.74 -7.36
N VAL A 36 -11.50 -2.19 -6.11
CA VAL A 36 -11.78 -1.32 -4.97
C VAL A 36 -10.68 -1.51 -3.94
N GLY A 37 -9.82 -0.50 -3.81
CA GLY A 37 -8.74 -0.48 -2.83
C GLY A 37 -9.11 0.39 -1.62
N HIS A 38 -8.98 -0.14 -0.41
CA HIS A 38 -9.20 0.62 0.82
C HIS A 38 -7.90 0.75 1.61
N GLY A 39 -7.64 1.94 2.15
CA GLY A 39 -6.43 2.21 2.93
C GLY A 39 -5.18 1.88 2.11
N PHE A 40 -4.32 1.01 2.65
CA PHE A 40 -3.12 0.55 1.95
C PHE A 40 -3.44 -0.04 0.58
N GLY A 41 -4.52 -0.82 0.42
CA GLY A 41 -4.85 -1.45 -0.86
C GLY A 41 -5.03 -0.44 -2.02
N GLY A 42 -5.57 0.75 -1.78
CA GLY A 42 -5.79 1.71 -2.86
C GLY A 42 -4.57 2.49 -3.33
N PHE A 43 -3.34 2.11 -2.95
CA PHE A 43 -2.14 2.66 -3.57
C PHE A 43 -2.01 2.09 -4.99
N VAL A 44 -2.22 2.96 -5.97
CA VAL A 44 -2.18 2.61 -7.40
C VAL A 44 -0.77 2.24 -7.86
N GLU A 45 0.26 2.56 -7.08
CA GLU A 45 1.65 2.13 -7.26
C GLU A 45 1.83 0.60 -7.25
N TYR A 46 0.86 -0.16 -6.72
CA TYR A 46 0.88 -1.63 -6.75
C TYR A 46 0.40 -2.25 -8.06
N LEU A 47 -0.22 -1.47 -8.93
CA LEU A 47 -0.86 -2.01 -10.11
C LEU A 47 0.18 -2.32 -11.18
N ARG A 48 0.25 -3.59 -11.60
CA ARG A 48 1.16 -4.08 -12.64
C ARG A 48 0.44 -4.41 -13.94
N VAL A 49 0.87 -5.43 -14.68
CA VAL A 49 0.40 -5.70 -16.03
C VAL A 49 -1.05 -6.18 -16.01
N ALA A 50 -1.46 -6.96 -15.00
CA ALA A 50 -2.83 -7.43 -14.86
C ALA A 50 -3.84 -6.29 -14.70
N SER A 51 -3.39 -5.15 -14.15
CA SER A 51 -4.23 -3.96 -14.00
C SER A 51 -4.72 -3.37 -15.32
N ARG A 52 -4.09 -3.70 -16.47
CA ARG A 52 -4.60 -3.32 -17.80
C ARG A 52 -5.98 -3.89 -18.11
N ARG A 53 -6.38 -4.94 -17.40
CA ARG A 53 -7.69 -5.59 -17.53
C ARG A 53 -8.74 -4.94 -16.61
N VAL A 54 -8.32 -4.08 -15.69
CA VAL A 54 -9.21 -3.35 -14.80
C VAL A 54 -9.85 -2.20 -15.57
N HIS A 55 -11.17 -2.16 -15.57
CA HIS A 55 -11.94 -1.13 -16.26
C HIS A 55 -12.13 0.13 -15.40
N ARG A 56 -12.26 -0.04 -14.08
CA ARG A 56 -12.42 1.06 -13.11
C ARG A 56 -11.72 0.75 -11.80
N ILE A 57 -11.15 1.80 -11.20
CA ILE A 57 -10.46 1.76 -9.92
C ILE A 57 -11.17 2.75 -8.98
N LEU A 58 -11.55 2.28 -7.81
CA LEU A 58 -12.03 3.10 -6.71
C LEU A 58 -11.05 2.95 -5.54
N THR A 59 -10.49 4.05 -5.06
CA THR A 59 -9.65 4.08 -3.87
C THR A 59 -10.37 4.81 -2.76
N VAL A 60 -10.36 4.25 -1.55
CA VAL A 60 -11.08 4.79 -0.39
C VAL A 60 -10.12 4.92 0.79
N GLY A 61 -9.91 6.15 1.25
CA GLY A 61 -9.02 6.42 2.39
C GLY A 61 -7.57 5.99 2.17
N SER A 62 -7.12 5.94 0.91
CA SER A 62 -5.78 5.48 0.51
C SER A 62 -4.71 6.56 0.57
N GLN A 63 -4.91 7.51 1.48
CA GLN A 63 -3.99 8.60 1.72
C GLN A 63 -2.65 8.09 2.24
N ARG A 64 -1.58 8.73 1.75
CA ARG A 64 -0.21 8.41 2.13
C ARG A 64 0.02 8.72 3.60
N THR A 65 0.82 7.90 4.25
CA THR A 65 1.14 8.03 5.68
C THR A 65 2.34 8.94 5.91
N TYR A 66 2.35 10.07 5.21
CA TYR A 66 3.30 11.13 5.46
C TYR A 66 2.71 12.03 6.55
N TRP A 67 3.34 12.06 7.72
CA TRP A 67 2.81 12.77 8.90
C TRP A 67 2.49 14.25 8.63
N HIS A 68 3.14 14.90 7.66
CA HIS A 68 2.87 16.29 7.30
C HIS A 68 1.51 16.47 6.58
N ASP A 69 0.96 15.42 5.99
CA ASP A 69 -0.34 15.46 5.30
C ASP A 69 -1.52 15.39 6.30
N TYR A 70 -1.26 15.14 7.58
CA TYR A 70 -2.26 15.19 8.63
C TYR A 70 -2.59 16.63 9.03
N ALA A 71 -3.87 16.86 9.37
CA ALA A 71 -4.35 18.12 9.93
C ALA A 71 -3.47 18.60 11.12
N PRO A 72 -3.29 19.92 11.33
CA PRO A 72 -2.36 20.46 12.33
C PRO A 72 -2.54 19.88 13.75
N GLY A 73 -3.79 19.60 14.15
CA GLY A 73 -4.12 19.01 15.44
C GLY A 73 -3.72 17.54 15.58
N SER A 74 -3.79 16.74 14.51
CA SER A 74 -3.43 15.32 14.53
C SER A 74 -1.96 15.08 14.19
N ARG A 75 -1.31 16.00 13.46
CA ARG A 75 0.11 15.95 13.07
C ARG A 75 1.06 15.67 14.23
N ARG A 76 0.88 16.38 15.35
CA ARG A 76 1.74 16.24 16.54
C ARG A 76 1.62 14.85 17.19
N ALA A 77 0.44 14.24 17.13
CA ALA A 77 0.19 12.90 17.66
C ALA A 77 0.62 11.78 16.67
N SER A 78 0.59 12.06 15.37
CA SER A 78 1.03 11.12 14.33
C SER A 78 2.54 10.96 14.29
N TRP A 79 3.30 12.02 14.56
CA TRP A 79 4.77 12.00 14.54
C TRP A 79 5.40 10.94 15.48
N PRO A 80 5.14 10.92 16.80
CA PRO A 80 5.73 9.90 17.68
C PRO A 80 5.21 8.50 17.38
N ARG A 81 3.97 8.38 16.89
CA ARG A 81 3.42 7.09 16.44
C ARG A 81 4.25 6.52 15.28
N GLN A 82 4.54 7.37 14.29
CA GLN A 82 5.26 6.98 13.09
C GLN A 82 6.76 6.74 13.34
N HIS A 83 7.40 7.62 14.11
CA HIS A 83 8.87 7.61 14.28
C HIS A 83 9.37 6.87 15.52
N LEU A 84 8.52 6.57 16.50
CA LEU A 84 8.91 5.89 17.73
C LEU A 84 8.13 4.59 17.95
N MET A 85 6.81 4.66 17.97
CA MET A 85 5.97 3.50 18.29
C MET A 85 6.11 2.37 17.25
N ILE A 86 5.99 2.68 15.95
CA ILE A 86 6.12 1.66 14.90
C ILE A 86 7.53 1.02 14.93
N PRO A 87 8.66 1.76 14.88
CA PRO A 87 9.99 1.15 14.91
C PRO A 87 10.26 0.29 16.15
N ILE A 88 9.90 0.77 17.34
CA ILE A 88 10.16 0.04 18.59
C ILE A 88 9.36 -1.27 18.63
N VAL A 89 8.05 -1.20 18.40
CA VAL A 89 7.19 -2.39 18.44
C VAL A 89 7.58 -3.40 17.36
N THR A 90 7.98 -2.93 16.18
CA THR A 90 8.50 -3.80 15.13
C THR A 90 9.83 -4.45 15.49
N ALA A 91 10.73 -3.72 16.16
CA ALA A 91 12.02 -4.26 16.59
C ALA A 91 11.86 -5.33 17.68
N THR A 92 10.93 -5.16 18.62
CA THR A 92 10.70 -6.13 19.70
C THR A 92 10.01 -7.40 19.23
N ASN A 93 9.07 -7.30 18.28
CA ASN A 93 8.23 -8.43 17.86
C ASN A 93 8.69 -9.09 16.55
N GLY A 94 9.56 -8.44 15.78
CA GLY A 94 9.93 -8.86 14.41
C GLY A 94 8.83 -8.59 13.36
N TYR A 95 7.73 -7.94 13.74
CA TYR A 95 6.62 -7.49 12.89
C TYR A 95 5.81 -6.42 13.63
N PHE A 96 4.94 -5.66 12.96
CA PHE A 96 4.06 -4.69 13.63
C PHE A 96 2.64 -5.26 13.80
N PRO A 97 2.13 -5.42 15.03
CA PRO A 97 0.80 -5.97 15.27
C PRO A 97 -0.30 -4.93 15.00
N VAL A 98 -1.18 -5.19 14.02
CA VAL A 98 -2.39 -4.39 13.75
C VAL A 98 -3.62 -5.01 14.44
N LYS A 99 -3.51 -5.26 15.75
CA LYS A 99 -4.58 -5.91 16.55
C LYS A 99 -5.91 -5.16 16.54
N ARG A 100 -5.91 -3.85 16.32
CA ARG A 100 -7.13 -3.03 16.29
C ARG A 100 -8.01 -3.26 15.05
N PHE A 101 -7.50 -3.93 14.00
CA PHE A 101 -8.22 -4.10 12.73
C PHE A 101 -8.54 -5.55 12.35
N ARG A 102 -8.33 -6.55 13.23
CA ARG A 102 -8.44 -7.99 12.87
C ARG A 102 -7.64 -8.38 11.61
N LEU A 103 -6.61 -7.61 11.27
CA LEU A 103 -5.72 -7.88 10.14
C LEU A 103 -4.51 -8.67 10.64
N GLU A 104 -3.94 -9.48 9.75
CA GLU A 104 -2.60 -10.02 9.97
C GLU A 104 -1.60 -8.87 10.18
N GLY A 105 -0.58 -9.09 11.01
CA GLY A 105 0.44 -8.09 11.30
C GLY A 105 1.09 -7.52 10.03
N LEU A 106 1.79 -6.39 10.14
CA LEU A 106 2.64 -5.93 9.04
C LEU A 106 4.02 -6.60 9.14
N PRO A 107 4.56 -7.15 8.05
CA PRO A 107 5.93 -7.61 8.00
C PRO A 107 6.90 -6.50 8.42
N ARG A 108 8.07 -6.87 8.98
CA ARG A 108 9.05 -5.90 9.48
C ARG A 108 9.45 -4.85 8.45
N GLY A 109 9.75 -5.26 7.21
CA GLY A 109 10.15 -4.34 6.15
C GLY A 109 9.05 -3.33 5.81
N VAL A 110 7.81 -3.81 5.64
CA VAL A 110 6.62 -2.98 5.41
C VAL A 110 6.43 -1.96 6.53
N ALA A 111 6.49 -2.39 7.80
CA ALA A 111 6.30 -1.51 8.95
C ALA A 111 7.39 -0.43 9.04
N LEU A 112 8.65 -0.78 8.79
CA LEU A 112 9.76 0.17 8.82
C LEU A 112 9.74 1.14 7.63
N ASP A 113 9.27 0.70 6.48
CA ASP A 113 9.06 1.58 5.32
C ASP A 113 7.96 2.59 5.59
N TRP A 114 6.86 2.14 6.19
CA TRP A 114 5.80 3.01 6.67
C TRP A 114 6.35 4.04 7.65
N ALA A 115 7.10 3.61 8.67
CA ALA A 115 7.70 4.52 9.66
C ALA A 115 8.61 5.58 9.02
N ARG A 116 9.24 5.26 7.88
CA ARG A 116 10.14 6.15 7.13
C ARG A 116 9.47 6.84 5.94
N SER A 117 8.14 6.78 5.84
CA SER A 117 7.39 7.35 4.71
C SER A 117 7.75 8.80 4.48
N ARG A 118 7.98 9.12 3.21
CA ARG A 118 8.24 10.46 2.71
C ARG A 118 7.07 10.90 1.84
N ARG A 119 7.06 12.18 1.46
CA ARG A 119 6.10 12.71 0.48
C ARG A 119 6.12 11.89 -0.82
N ASP A 120 7.32 11.57 -1.31
CA ASP A 120 7.51 10.52 -2.31
C ASP A 120 7.67 9.17 -1.61
N PHE A 121 6.57 8.41 -1.57
CA PHE A 121 6.52 7.09 -0.94
C PHE A 121 7.39 6.06 -1.68
N MET A 122 7.60 6.25 -2.99
CA MET A 122 8.48 5.39 -3.79
C MET A 122 9.96 5.60 -3.49
N ALA A 123 10.36 6.70 -2.85
CA ALA A 123 11.76 7.00 -2.54
C ALA A 123 12.44 5.96 -1.64
N VAL A 124 11.66 5.09 -1.01
CA VAL A 124 12.14 3.98 -0.18
C VAL A 124 12.60 2.77 -1.01
N ALA A 125 12.16 2.67 -2.27
CA ALA A 125 12.55 1.62 -3.21
C ALA A 125 13.81 1.99 -4.00
N SER A 126 14.55 0.99 -4.47
CA SER A 126 15.73 1.18 -5.33
C SER A 126 15.36 1.86 -6.65
N SER A 127 16.35 2.42 -7.35
CA SER A 127 16.11 3.07 -8.65
C SER A 127 15.47 2.12 -9.67
N LYS A 128 15.91 0.85 -9.71
CA LYS A 128 15.38 -0.18 -10.60
C LYS A 128 13.90 -0.50 -10.30
N GLU A 129 13.55 -0.65 -9.03
CA GLU A 129 12.17 -0.94 -8.62
C GLU A 129 11.25 0.24 -8.94
N ARG A 130 11.71 1.48 -8.66
CA ARG A 130 10.95 2.69 -8.99
C ARG A 130 10.70 2.83 -10.50
N GLU A 131 11.68 2.46 -11.33
CA GLU A 131 11.53 2.45 -12.78
C GLU A 131 10.50 1.39 -13.21
N SER A 132 10.58 0.17 -12.67
CA SER A 132 9.60 -0.88 -12.92
C SER A 132 8.17 -0.45 -12.54
N MET A 133 7.99 0.15 -11.37
CA MET A 133 6.69 0.63 -10.91
C MET A 133 6.14 1.74 -11.83
N ARG A 134 6.99 2.69 -12.24
CA ARG A 134 6.59 3.72 -13.20
C ARG A 134 6.20 3.14 -14.56
N ALA A 135 6.95 2.17 -15.06
CA ALA A 135 6.64 1.49 -16.32
C ALA A 135 5.29 0.73 -16.25
N HIS A 136 4.91 0.23 -15.08
CA HIS A 136 3.59 -0.37 -14.88
C HIS A 136 2.47 0.68 -14.82
N GLN A 137 2.74 1.86 -14.26
CA GLN A 137 1.75 2.93 -14.21
C GLN A 137 1.44 3.53 -15.58
N THR A 138 2.41 3.56 -16.52
CA THR A 138 2.17 4.12 -17.86
C THR A 138 1.18 3.30 -18.68
N VAL A 139 0.99 2.02 -18.36
CA VAL A 139 0.05 1.14 -19.06
C VAL A 139 -1.34 1.11 -18.43
N LEU A 140 -1.53 1.82 -17.31
CA LEU A 140 -2.81 1.92 -16.60
C LEU A 140 -3.76 2.86 -17.34
N THR A 141 -4.80 2.30 -17.96
CA THR A 141 -5.81 3.06 -18.70
C THR A 141 -7.14 3.19 -17.97
N ALA A 142 -7.28 2.52 -16.83
CA ALA A 142 -8.50 2.50 -16.04
C ALA A 142 -8.85 3.89 -15.50
N ARG A 143 -10.15 4.23 -15.47
CA ARG A 143 -10.60 5.43 -14.77
C ARG A 143 -10.47 5.24 -13.26
N ILE A 144 -9.82 6.19 -12.59
CA ILE A 144 -9.57 6.17 -11.15
C ILE A 144 -10.47 7.20 -10.48
N LEU A 145 -11.21 6.76 -9.46
CA LEU A 145 -11.94 7.63 -8.53
C LEU A 145 -11.31 7.47 -7.14
N GLU A 146 -10.88 8.58 -6.56
CA GLU A 146 -10.36 8.60 -5.19
C GLU A 146 -11.36 9.26 -4.25
N VAL A 147 -11.67 8.58 -3.15
CA VAL A 147 -12.56 9.05 -2.10
C VAL A 147 -11.76 9.20 -0.82
N ALA A 148 -11.40 10.44 -0.48
CA ALA A 148 -10.78 10.76 0.79
C ALA A 148 -11.87 10.90 1.88
N PRO A 149 -11.69 10.32 3.08
CA PRO A 149 -12.53 10.66 4.21
C PRO A 149 -12.32 12.14 4.55
N HIS A 150 -13.39 12.84 4.95
CA HIS A 150 -13.26 14.17 5.53
C HIS A 150 -12.34 14.10 6.75
N GLN A 151 -11.16 14.72 6.66
CA GLN A 151 -10.20 14.84 7.77
C GLN A 151 -10.54 16.02 8.66
#